data_AF-A0A7C6R4V6-F1
#
_entry.id   AF-A0A7C6R4V6-F1
#
_cell.length_a   1.000
_cell.length_b   1.000
_cell.length_c   1.000
_cell.angle_alpha   90.00
_cell.angle_beta   90.00
_cell.angle_gamma   90.00
#
_symmetry.space_group_name_H-M   'P 1'
#
loop_
_entity.id
_entity.type
_entity.pdbx_description
1 polymer ?
#
loop_
_entity_poly.entity_id
_entity_poly.type
_entity_poly.pdbx_seq_one_letter_code
_entity_poly.pdbx_strand_id
1 'polypeptide(L)'
;MTRLDQIQNRLQNAYSMPYHKILQYKHRIRQLEKQEILLFMPEWNDDKAFEYLSLFLQRLSKKYTGQNVHAIPWISDHNKELLSLHDKAMAKVDQAFHEHDREMLFEGLIEFDNIIEKIIEAYNQAQKAS
;
A
#
# COMPACT_ATOMS: atom_id res chain seq x y z
N MET A 1 -15.80 11.33 19.31
CA MET A 1 -14.88 11.05 18.19
C MET A 1 -13.52 10.71 18.80
N THR A 2 -13.07 9.48 18.62
CA THR A 2 -11.80 8.96 19.16
C THR A 2 -10.60 9.48 18.35
N ARG A 3 -9.38 9.32 18.86
CA ARG A 3 -8.15 9.63 18.10
C ARG A 3 -8.03 8.77 16.84
N LEU A 4 -8.46 7.51 16.91
CA LEU A 4 -8.50 6.59 15.77
C LEU A 4 -9.46 7.11 14.69
N ASP A 5 -10.68 7.51 15.07
CA ASP A 5 -11.67 8.08 14.14
C ASP A 5 -11.09 9.32 13.42
N GLN A 6 -10.37 10.18 14.13
CA GLN A 6 -9.76 11.38 13.53
C GLN A 6 -8.68 11.02 12.50
N ILE A 7 -7.86 10.00 12.77
CA ILE A 7 -6.83 9.54 11.84
C ILE A 7 -7.47 8.88 10.62
N GLN A 8 -8.46 8.02 10.83
CA GLN A 8 -9.20 7.36 9.75
C GLN A 8 -9.88 8.37 8.83
N ASN A 9 -10.52 9.41 9.38
CA ASN A 9 -11.10 10.50 8.60
C ASN A 9 -10.04 11.26 7.79
N ARG A 10 -8.86 11.52 8.37
CA ARG A 10 -7.75 12.17 7.65
C ARG A 10 -7.22 11.30 6.52
N LEU A 11 -7.09 9.99 6.73
CA LEU A 11 -6.66 9.03 5.71
C LEU A 11 -7.71 8.93 4.60
N GLN A 12 -8.99 8.85 4.93
CA GLN A 12 -10.06 8.85 3.93
C GLN A 12 -10.02 10.10 3.06
N ASN A 13 -9.86 11.28 3.65
CA ASN A 13 -9.72 12.53 2.91
C ASN A 13 -8.46 12.53 2.04
N ALA A 14 -7.34 12.03 2.55
CA ALA A 14 -6.09 11.98 1.80
C ALA A 14 -6.19 11.07 0.57
N TYR A 15 -6.78 9.88 0.72
CA TYR A 15 -6.99 8.92 -0.38
C TYR A 15 -8.13 9.31 -1.34
N SER A 16 -8.85 10.40 -1.05
CA SER A 16 -9.82 10.99 -1.98
C SER A 16 -9.19 12.08 -2.86
N MET A 17 -7.93 12.43 -2.64
CA MET A 17 -7.20 13.39 -3.47
C MET A 17 -6.78 12.76 -4.82
N PRO A 18 -6.52 13.58 -5.86
CA PRO A 18 -5.91 13.10 -7.09
C PRO A 18 -4.56 12.41 -6.85
N TYR A 19 -4.22 11.40 -7.66
CA TYR A 19 -3.00 10.59 -7.53
C TYR A 19 -1.73 11.42 -7.26
N HIS A 20 -1.47 12.46 -8.07
CA HIS A 20 -0.28 13.32 -7.90
C HIS A 20 -0.24 14.05 -6.54
N LYS A 21 -1.39 14.39 -5.96
CA LYS A 21 -1.47 14.99 -4.61
C LYS A 21 -1.19 13.95 -3.54
N ILE A 22 -1.66 12.72 -3.71
CA ILE A 22 -1.33 11.61 -2.80
C ILE A 22 0.19 11.41 -2.78
N LEU A 23 0.85 11.39 -3.94
CA LEU A 23 2.31 11.30 -4.03
C LEU A 23 3.01 12.49 -3.36
N GLN A 24 2.54 13.72 -3.59
CA GLN A 24 3.08 14.93 -2.97
C GLN A 24 3.05 14.85 -1.43
N TYR A 25 2.01 14.27 -0.84
CA TYR A 25 1.83 14.15 0.60
C TYR A 25 2.19 12.78 1.17
N LYS A 26 2.84 11.92 0.38
CA LYS A 26 3.10 10.51 0.71
C LYS A 26 3.69 10.32 2.10
N HIS A 27 4.75 11.06 2.44
CA HIS A 27 5.38 10.94 3.76
C HIS A 27 4.40 11.22 4.91
N ARG A 28 3.57 12.28 4.78
CA ARG A 28 2.57 12.62 5.80
C ARG A 28 1.48 11.56 5.90
N ILE A 29 1.07 10.98 4.76
CA ILE A 29 0.10 9.89 4.71
C ILE A 29 0.68 8.65 5.42
N ARG A 30 1.94 8.27 5.18
CA ARG A 30 2.60 7.16 5.88
C ARG A 30 2.63 7.32 7.39
N GLN A 31 2.88 8.54 7.87
CA GLN A 31 2.85 8.81 9.32
C GLN A 31 1.45 8.65 9.91
N LEU A 32 0.40 8.94 9.14
CA LEU A 32 -0.98 8.70 9.57
C LEU A 32 -1.31 7.20 9.55
N GLU A 33 -0.90 6.46 8.54
CA GLU A 33 -1.09 5.00 8.46
C GLU A 33 -0.38 4.26 9.59
N LYS A 34 0.85 4.68 9.91
CA LYS A 34 1.59 4.15 11.07
C LYS A 34 0.86 4.43 12.38
N GLN A 35 0.35 5.65 12.57
CA GLN A 35 -0.43 5.95 13.77
C GLN A 35 -1.73 5.16 13.83
N GLU A 36 -2.38 4.94 12.68
CA GLU A 36 -3.60 4.16 12.60
C GLU A 36 -3.37 2.73 13.04
N ILE A 37 -2.41 2.01 12.46
CA ILE A 37 -2.20 0.59 12.78
C ILE A 37 -1.87 0.39 14.26
N LEU A 38 -1.09 1.31 14.86
CA LEU A 38 -0.76 1.30 16.29
C LEU A 38 -1.99 1.51 17.20
N LEU A 39 -2.99 2.27 16.75
CA LEU A 39 -4.20 2.56 17.53
C LEU A 39 -5.32 1.53 17.27
N PHE A 40 -5.43 1.09 16.02
CA PHE A 40 -6.44 0.13 15.57
C PHE A 40 -6.16 -1.26 16.15
N MET A 41 -4.89 -1.66 16.10
CA MET A 41 -4.38 -2.95 16.56
C MET A 41 -3.19 -2.71 17.51
N PRO A 42 -3.43 -2.31 18.77
CA PRO A 42 -2.35 -1.99 19.74
C PRO A 42 -1.52 -3.22 20.12
N GLU A 43 -2.13 -4.39 20.11
CA GLU A 43 -1.51 -5.71 20.17
C GLU A 43 -2.02 -6.51 18.98
N TRP A 44 -1.29 -7.55 18.57
CA TRP A 44 -1.69 -8.37 17.45
C TRP A 44 -3.06 -9.03 17.69
N ASN A 45 -3.90 -8.99 16.67
CA ASN A 45 -5.19 -9.66 16.64
C ASN A 45 -5.51 -10.00 15.17
N ASP A 46 -5.72 -11.28 14.87
CA ASP A 46 -5.86 -11.75 13.48
C ASP A 46 -7.02 -11.07 12.74
N ASP A 47 -8.19 -10.98 13.37
CA ASP A 47 -9.37 -10.34 12.76
C ASP A 47 -9.09 -8.88 12.40
N LYS A 48 -8.42 -8.15 13.31
CA LYS A 48 -7.99 -6.77 13.05
C LYS A 48 -6.87 -6.70 12.02
N ALA A 49 -5.93 -7.64 11.99
CA ALA A 49 -4.88 -7.65 10.98
C ALA A 49 -5.50 -7.82 9.58
N PHE A 50 -6.45 -8.74 9.41
CA PHE A 50 -7.21 -8.91 8.18
C PHE A 50 -8.08 -7.71 7.83
N GLU A 51 -8.74 -7.10 8.82
CA GLU A 51 -9.52 -5.88 8.61
C GLU A 51 -8.62 -4.72 8.15
N TYR A 52 -7.47 -4.54 8.79
CA TYR A 52 -6.51 -3.51 8.42
C TYR A 52 -5.94 -3.73 7.02
N LEU A 53 -5.58 -4.97 6.67
CA LEU A 53 -5.16 -5.35 5.33
C LEU A 53 -6.23 -4.99 4.29
N SER A 54 -7.49 -5.33 4.58
CA SER A 54 -8.62 -5.02 3.70
C SER A 54 -8.82 -3.51 3.51
N LEU A 55 -8.74 -2.73 4.59
CA LEU A 55 -8.81 -1.27 4.55
C LEU A 55 -7.65 -0.67 3.75
N PHE A 56 -6.44 -1.21 3.90
CA PHE A 56 -5.27 -0.77 3.14
C PHE A 56 -5.43 -1.04 1.65
N LEU A 57 -5.87 -2.25 1.26
CA LEU A 57 -6.14 -2.61 -0.14
C LEU A 57 -7.23 -1.71 -0.77
N GLN A 58 -8.29 -1.38 -0.02
CA GLN A 58 -9.30 -0.42 -0.48
C GLN A 58 -8.71 0.97 -0.74
N ARG A 59 -7.75 1.42 0.07
CA ARG A 59 -7.06 2.71 -0.14
C ARG A 59 -6.15 2.66 -1.35
N LEU A 60 -5.44 1.55 -1.57
CA LEU A 60 -4.64 1.37 -2.78
C LEU A 60 -5.52 1.40 -4.03
N SER A 61 -6.66 0.71 -4.01
CA SER A 61 -7.64 0.75 -5.11
C SER A 61 -8.07 2.19 -5.43
N LYS A 62 -8.37 3.00 -4.40
CA LYS A 62 -8.68 4.43 -4.57
C LYS A 62 -7.50 5.22 -5.13
N LYS A 63 -6.31 5.08 -4.53
CA LYS A 63 -5.07 5.75 -4.96
C LYS A 63 -4.77 5.52 -6.44
N TYR A 64 -4.90 4.27 -6.89
CA TYR A 64 -4.57 3.87 -8.26
C TYR A 64 -5.77 3.90 -9.22
N THR A 65 -6.89 4.50 -8.83
CA THR A 65 -8.04 4.66 -9.72
C THR A 65 -7.61 5.49 -10.95
N GLY A 66 -7.91 4.97 -12.15
CA GLY A 66 -7.52 5.59 -13.42
C GLY A 66 -6.02 5.50 -13.75
N GLN A 67 -5.23 4.73 -12.98
CA GLN A 67 -3.85 4.38 -13.33
C GLN A 67 -3.82 3.07 -14.14
N ASN A 68 -2.73 2.84 -14.87
CA ASN A 68 -2.58 1.66 -15.73
C ASN A 68 -2.31 0.39 -14.90
N VAL A 69 -3.35 -0.17 -14.31
CA VAL A 69 -3.28 -1.41 -13.50
C VAL A 69 -2.89 -2.65 -14.30
N HIS A 70 -2.97 -2.60 -15.64
CA HIS A 70 -2.39 -3.61 -16.55
C HIS A 70 -0.85 -3.70 -16.42
N ALA A 71 -0.21 -2.76 -15.73
CA ALA A 71 1.22 -2.79 -15.45
C ALA A 71 1.65 -4.00 -14.59
N ILE A 72 0.79 -4.48 -13.68
CA ILE A 72 1.11 -5.61 -12.78
C ILE A 72 1.28 -6.93 -13.56
N PRO A 73 0.33 -7.37 -14.42
CA PRO A 73 0.58 -8.56 -15.23
C PRO A 73 1.71 -8.35 -16.25
N TRP A 74 1.91 -7.12 -16.75
CA TRP A 74 2.96 -6.81 -17.73
C TRP A 74 4.38 -7.11 -17.25
N ILE A 75 4.69 -6.84 -15.97
CA ILE A 75 6.04 -7.07 -15.44
C ILE A 75 6.44 -8.55 -15.43
N SER A 76 5.49 -9.49 -15.48
CA SER A 76 5.78 -10.92 -15.52
C SER A 76 6.67 -11.29 -16.71
N ASP A 77 6.41 -10.67 -17.87
CA ASP A 77 7.14 -10.95 -19.11
C ASP A 77 8.23 -9.91 -19.41
N HIS A 78 8.14 -8.71 -18.83
CA HIS A 78 8.94 -7.56 -19.24
C HIS A 78 9.87 -7.00 -18.16
N ASN A 79 9.66 -7.32 -16.88
CA ASN A 79 10.51 -6.82 -15.80
C ASN A 79 10.59 -7.80 -14.61
N LYS A 80 11.45 -8.81 -14.76
CA LYS A 80 11.69 -9.86 -13.75
C LYS A 80 12.19 -9.32 -12.41
N GLU A 81 12.91 -8.19 -12.42
CA GLU A 81 13.38 -7.56 -11.18
C GLU A 81 12.21 -7.00 -10.37
N LEU A 82 11.33 -6.23 -11.01
CA LEU A 82 10.14 -5.69 -10.35
C LEU A 82 9.18 -6.81 -9.91
N LEU A 83 9.07 -7.91 -10.68
CA LEU A 83 8.33 -9.09 -10.26
C LEU A 83 8.91 -9.70 -8.98
N SER A 84 10.23 -9.91 -8.94
CA SER A 84 10.87 -10.46 -7.73
C SER A 84 10.69 -9.55 -6.51
N LEU A 85 10.73 -8.22 -6.69
CA LEU A 85 10.45 -7.28 -5.60
C LEU A 85 9.00 -7.35 -5.14
N HIS A 86 8.05 -7.39 -6.08
CA HIS A 86 6.62 -7.54 -5.79
C HIS A 86 6.35 -8.78 -4.94
N ASP A 87 6.89 -9.93 -5.35
CA ASP A 87 6.69 -11.20 -4.65
C ASP A 87 7.33 -11.20 -3.26
N LYS A 88 8.50 -10.56 -3.10
CA LYS A 88 9.14 -10.38 -1.79
C LYS A 88 8.31 -9.53 -0.84
N ALA A 89 7.70 -8.45 -1.34
CA ALA A 89 6.85 -7.60 -0.52
C ALA A 89 5.58 -8.34 -0.07
N MET A 90 4.98 -9.17 -0.94
CA MET A 90 3.87 -10.05 -0.55
C MET A 90 4.30 -11.08 0.50
N ALA A 91 5.44 -11.73 0.29
CA ALA A 91 5.97 -12.69 1.26
C ALA A 91 6.25 -12.05 2.64
N LYS A 92 6.65 -10.78 2.67
CA LYS A 92 6.81 -10.04 3.94
C LYS A 92 5.48 -9.77 4.64
N VAL A 93 4.41 -9.50 3.89
CA VAL A 93 3.05 -9.41 4.47
C VAL A 93 2.64 -10.76 5.05
N ASP A 94 2.83 -11.85 4.30
CA ASP A 94 2.50 -13.21 4.78
C ASP A 94 3.30 -13.59 6.03
N GLN A 95 4.60 -13.27 6.05
CA GLN A 95 5.48 -13.49 7.20
C GLN A 95 5.01 -12.71 8.43
N ALA A 96 4.53 -11.47 8.25
CA ALA A 96 3.99 -10.68 9.35
C ALA A 96 2.77 -11.34 10.01
N PHE A 97 1.90 -11.97 9.21
CA PHE A 97 0.79 -12.78 9.75
C PHE A 97 1.27 -14.03 10.47
N HIS A 98 2.33 -14.68 9.97
CA HIS A 98 2.89 -15.86 10.64
C HIS A 98 3.55 -15.52 11.98
N GLU A 99 4.27 -14.40 12.05
CA GLU A 99 5.04 -13.98 13.22
C GLU A 99 4.22 -13.12 14.20
N HIS A 100 2.99 -12.79 13.85
CA HIS A 100 2.14 -11.85 14.58
C HIS A 100 2.82 -10.48 14.79
N ASP A 101 3.56 -10.03 13.76
CA ASP A 101 4.34 -8.79 13.80
C ASP A 101 3.62 -7.68 13.03
N ARG A 102 2.99 -6.78 13.80
CA ARG A 102 2.30 -5.60 13.27
C ARG A 102 3.25 -4.63 12.56
N GLU A 103 4.47 -4.45 13.05
CA GLU A 103 5.41 -3.53 12.41
C GLU A 103 5.86 -4.10 11.06
N MET A 104 6.14 -5.40 11.00
CA MET A 104 6.43 -6.10 9.75
C MET A 104 5.25 -6.02 8.77
N LEU A 105 4.01 -6.15 9.26
CA LEU A 105 2.81 -6.00 8.43
C LEU A 105 2.77 -4.61 7.79
N PHE A 106 2.96 -3.57 8.61
CA PHE A 106 2.98 -2.20 8.11
C PHE A 106 4.09 -1.98 7.07
N GLU A 107 5.31 -2.43 7.36
CA GLU A 107 6.44 -2.29 6.45
C GLU A 107 6.23 -3.03 5.12
N GLY A 108 5.72 -4.27 5.17
CA GLY A 108 5.42 -5.06 3.97
C GLY A 108 4.37 -4.36 3.09
N LEU A 109 3.34 -3.78 3.70
CA LEU A 109 2.32 -3.02 2.97
C LEU A 109 2.87 -1.74 2.34
N ILE A 110 3.76 -1.02 3.02
CA ILE A 110 4.44 0.16 2.46
C ILE A 110 5.34 -0.22 1.29
N GLU A 111 6.10 -1.31 1.43
CA GLU A 111 6.99 -1.83 0.41
C GLU A 111 6.20 -2.24 -0.83
N PHE A 112 5.12 -3.00 -0.64
CA PHE A 112 4.20 -3.41 -1.69
C PHE A 112 3.64 -2.21 -2.47
N ASP A 113 3.14 -1.19 -1.77
CA ASP A 113 2.63 0.02 -2.43
C ASP A 113 3.72 0.76 -3.23
N ASN A 114 4.94 0.87 -2.69
CA ASN A 114 6.06 1.50 -3.41
C ASN A 114 6.44 0.71 -4.68
N ILE A 115 6.33 -0.61 -4.66
CA ILE A 115 6.62 -1.45 -5.82
C ILE A 115 5.53 -1.27 -6.88
N ILE A 116 4.26 -1.17 -6.50
CA ILE A 116 3.18 -0.84 -7.44
C ILE A 116 3.44 0.51 -8.14
N GLU A 117 3.87 1.54 -7.41
CA GLU A 117 4.25 2.83 -8.03
C GLU A 117 5.33 2.64 -9.11
N LYS A 118 6.40 1.92 -8.79
CA LYS A 118 7.51 1.63 -9.73
C LYS A 118 7.05 0.83 -10.94
N ILE A 119 6.16 -0.14 -10.75
CA ILE A 119 5.57 -0.95 -11.82
C ILE A 119 4.79 -0.07 -12.79
N ILE A 120 3.93 0.81 -12.27
CA ILE A 120 3.13 1.74 -13.09
C ILE A 120 4.03 2.73 -13.83
N GLU A 121 5.07 3.25 -13.19
CA GLU A 121 6.04 4.15 -13.82
C GLU A 121 6.79 3.46 -14.96
N ALA A 122 7.32 2.26 -14.73
CA ALA A 122 8.04 1.48 -15.75
C ALA A 122 7.14 1.17 -16.96
N TYR A 123 5.88 0.76 -16.71
CA TYR A 123 4.91 0.51 -17.76
C TYR A 123 4.61 1.76 -18.58
N ASN A 124 4.34 2.89 -17.92
CA ASN A 124 4.05 4.15 -18.60
C ASN A 124 5.25 4.65 -19.43
N GLN A 125 6.48 4.39 -19.00
CA GLN A 125 7.67 4.71 -19.78
C GLN A 125 7.79 3.81 -21.02
N ALA A 126 7.54 2.51 -20.88
CA ALA A 126 7.55 1.57 -22.00
C ALA A 126 6.50 1.92 -23.06
N GLN A 127 5.29 2.32 -22.64
CA GLN A 127 4.21 2.74 -23.54
C GLN A 127 4.51 4.04 -24.30
N LYS A 128 5.32 4.94 -23.73
CA LYS A 128 5.75 6.19 -24.42
C LYS A 128 6.90 5.96 -25.40
N ALA A 129 7.65 4.88 -25.23
CA ALA A 129 8.78 4.52 -26.07
C ALA A 129 8.39 3.59 -27.25
N SER A 130 7.13 3.14 -27.28
CA SER A 130 6.52 2.35 -28.36
C SER A 130 5.80 3.25 -29.34
#